data_AF-A0A6A6SCZ5-F1
#
_entry.id   AF-A0A6A6SCZ5-F1
#
_cell.length_a   1.000
_cell.length_b   1.000
_cell.length_c   1.000
_cell.angle_alpha   90.00
_cell.angle_beta   90.00
_cell.angle_gamma   90.00
#
_symmetry.space_group_name_H-M   'P 1'
#
loop_
_entity.id
_entity.type
_entity.pdbx_description
1 polymer ?
#
loop_
_entity_poly.entity_id
_entity_poly.type
_entity_poly.pdbx_seq_one_letter_code
_entity_poly.pdbx_strand_id
1 'polypeptide(L)'
;MSRELTRRPLTGGLPLTKFRHHYIVEEAPSHDSTLCFTACIREDVVKIPEGWSSDFIIPNRRPQWSIQIYDTTPQSGNPEHLITLAEMLHSETREDREAWGRGEPDSVDIWGMPLTTDASDEERIAKCKAHVLAEITSRNAPEIFLYPATGQ
;
A
#
# COMPACT_ATOMS: atom_id res chain seq x y z
N MET A 1 34.54 37.56 1.03
CA MET A 1 34.05 37.36 2.41
C MET A 1 32.55 37.12 2.36
N SER A 2 32.12 35.86 2.41
CA SER A 2 30.70 35.48 2.32
C SER A 2 30.08 35.51 3.71
N ARG A 3 29.02 36.30 3.91
CA ARG A 3 28.28 36.34 5.18
C ARG A 3 27.38 35.11 5.23
N GLU A 4 27.79 34.10 5.99
CA GLU A 4 26.88 33.04 6.43
C GLU A 4 25.79 33.69 7.30
N LEU A 5 24.57 33.75 6.77
CA LEU A 5 23.40 34.15 7.54
C LEU A 5 23.06 33.00 8.51
N THR A 6 23.64 33.06 9.71
CA THR A 6 23.27 32.15 10.80
C THR A 6 21.82 32.41 11.19
N ARG A 7 20.90 31.53 10.78
CA ARG A 7 19.50 31.56 11.22
C ARG A 7 19.46 31.51 12.75
N ARG A 8 18.67 32.41 13.35
CA ARG A 8 18.44 32.43 14.80
C ARG A 8 17.87 31.08 15.28
N PRO A 9 18.29 30.56 16.45
CA PRO A 9 17.67 29.38 17.04
C PRO A 9 16.22 29.70 17.41
N LEU A 10 15.27 28.90 16.94
CA LEU A 10 13.87 28.97 17.35
C LEU A 10 13.75 28.39 18.78
N THR A 11 13.76 29.26 19.79
CA THR A 11 13.36 28.91 21.16
C THR A 11 11.84 28.85 21.25
N GLY A 12 11.25 27.68 20.97
CA GLY A 12 9.81 27.46 21.19
C GLY A 12 9.13 26.39 20.33
N GLY A 13 9.84 25.71 19.42
CA GLY A 13 9.31 24.58 18.67
C GLY A 13 9.70 23.25 19.31
N LEU A 14 8.78 22.29 19.35
CA LEU A 14 9.11 20.89 19.63
C LEU A 14 10.29 20.46 18.73
N PRO A 15 11.27 19.69 19.24
CA PRO A 15 12.37 19.21 18.42
C PRO A 15 11.82 18.38 17.25
N LEU A 16 12.33 18.64 16.04
CA LEU A 16 11.90 17.94 14.83
C LEU A 16 12.21 16.44 14.94
N THR A 17 11.18 15.61 15.05
CA THR A 17 11.29 14.17 14.83
C THR A 17 11.57 13.92 13.35
N LYS A 18 12.54 13.06 13.05
CA LYS A 18 12.87 12.67 11.67
C LYS A 18 12.38 11.25 11.40
N PHE A 19 11.46 11.13 10.46
CA PHE A 19 11.02 9.85 9.90
C PHE A 19 11.76 9.57 8.59
N ARG A 20 12.03 8.30 8.32
CA ARG A 20 12.44 7.79 7.01
C ARG A 20 11.25 7.04 6.44
N HIS A 21 10.85 7.40 5.23
CA HIS A 21 9.81 6.67 4.50
C HIS A 21 10.48 5.63 3.60
N HIS A 22 10.05 4.38 3.75
CA HIS A 22 10.40 3.26 2.88
C HIS A 22 9.21 2.98 1.96
N TYR A 23 9.40 3.17 0.66
CA TYR A 23 8.44 2.69 -0.33
C TYR A 23 8.60 1.19 -0.47
N ILE A 24 7.50 0.47 -0.31
CA ILE A 24 7.46 -0.99 -0.36
C ILE A 24 6.44 -1.39 -1.39
N VAL A 25 6.85 -2.28 -2.29
CA VAL A 25 5.95 -3.02 -3.16
C VAL A 25 6.10 -4.50 -2.82
N GLU A 26 4.97 -5.14 -2.52
CA GLU A 26 4.94 -6.55 -2.14
C GLU A 26 3.73 -7.25 -2.76
N GLU A 27 3.87 -8.56 -3.01
CA GLU A 27 2.76 -9.36 -3.51
C GLU A 27 1.65 -9.46 -2.44
N ALA A 28 0.41 -9.37 -2.89
CA ALA A 28 -0.77 -9.48 -2.05
C ALA A 28 -1.50 -10.81 -2.32
N PRO A 29 -2.00 -11.48 -1.27
CA PRO A 29 -2.72 -12.73 -1.43
C PRO A 29 -4.04 -12.50 -2.17
N SER A 30 -4.38 -13.46 -3.04
CA SER A 30 -5.61 -13.50 -3.82
C SER A 30 -6.30 -14.86 -3.67
N HIS A 31 -7.63 -14.87 -3.71
CA HIS A 31 -8.46 -16.07 -3.60
C HIS A 31 -8.24 -17.07 -4.75
N ASP A 32 -7.88 -16.60 -5.94
CA ASP A 32 -7.72 -17.42 -7.16
C ASP A 32 -6.31 -17.36 -7.75
N SER A 33 -5.33 -16.85 -6.97
CA SER A 33 -3.95 -16.60 -7.40
C SER A 33 -3.81 -15.54 -8.51
N THR A 34 -4.81 -14.68 -8.69
CA THR A 34 -4.66 -13.48 -9.53
C THR A 34 -3.50 -12.63 -9.00
N LEU A 35 -2.61 -12.21 -9.90
CA LEU A 35 -1.45 -11.39 -9.54
C LEU A 35 -1.92 -10.05 -8.95
N CYS A 36 -1.44 -9.75 -7.75
CA CYS A 36 -1.72 -8.50 -7.07
C CYS A 36 -0.47 -7.98 -6.37
N PHE A 37 -0.18 -6.70 -6.56
CA PHE A 37 0.91 -6.03 -5.85
C PHE A 37 0.38 -4.83 -5.08
N THR A 38 0.73 -4.78 -3.80
CA THR A 38 0.43 -3.66 -2.91
C THR A 38 1.64 -2.75 -2.83
N ALA A 39 1.46 -1.47 -3.14
CA ALA A 39 2.42 -0.41 -2.86
C ALA A 39 1.98 0.39 -1.63
N CYS A 40 2.89 0.61 -0.68
CA CYS A 40 2.66 1.41 0.52
C CYS A 40 3.95 2.03 1.05
N ILE A 41 3.81 2.86 2.09
CA ILE A 41 4.96 3.37 2.84
C ILE A 41 5.01 2.72 4.22
N ARG A 42 6.22 2.34 4.62
CA ARG A 42 6.55 2.11 6.02
C ARG A 42 7.44 3.22 6.53
N GLU A 43 7.10 3.74 7.70
CA GLU A 43 7.88 4.78 8.36
C GLU A 43 8.87 4.13 9.32
N ASP A 44 10.09 4.64 9.40
CA ASP A 44 11.08 4.27 10.42
C ASP A 44 11.56 5.53 11.14
N VAL A 45 11.61 5.51 12.47
CA VAL A 45 12.10 6.63 13.27
C VAL A 45 13.63 6.65 13.22
N VAL A 46 14.21 7.69 12.59
CA VAL A 46 15.67 7.79 12.36
C VAL A 46 16.40 8.35 13.57
N LYS A 47 15.75 9.24 14.33
CA LYS A 47 16.34 9.85 15.51
C LYS A 47 15.25 10.28 16.50
N ILE A 48 15.29 9.70 17.69
CA ILE A 48 14.50 10.13 18.85
C ILE A 48 15.33 11.21 19.58
N PRO A 49 14.78 12.40 19.85
CA PRO A 49 15.46 13.40 20.67
C PRO A 49 15.80 12.86 22.07
N GLU A 50 16.94 13.27 22.62
CA GLU A 50 17.40 12.83 23.93
C GLU A 50 16.38 13.24 25.03
N GLY A 51 16.00 12.29 25.89
CA GLY A 51 14.98 12.48 26.93
C GLY A 51 13.53 12.19 26.51
N TRP A 52 13.29 11.72 25.28
CA TRP A 52 11.98 11.29 24.80
C TRP A 52 11.87 9.76 24.78
N SER A 53 10.67 9.25 25.07
CA SER A 53 10.38 7.81 24.98
C SER A 53 10.33 7.34 23.53
N SER A 54 10.70 6.08 23.28
CA SER A 54 10.58 5.44 21.95
C SER A 54 9.17 4.94 21.66
N ASP A 55 8.16 5.34 22.45
CA ASP A 55 6.78 4.84 22.37
C ASP A 55 6.00 5.35 21.13
N PHE A 56 6.70 5.77 20.09
CA PHE A 56 6.08 6.04 18.79
C PHE A 56 5.52 4.74 18.25
N ILE A 57 4.20 4.65 18.11
CA ILE A 57 3.54 3.53 17.46
C ILE A 57 3.78 3.68 15.96
N ILE A 58 4.84 3.04 15.47
CA ILE A 58 5.08 2.87 14.05
C ILE A 58 4.20 1.71 13.58
N PRO A 59 3.26 1.91 12.64
CA PRO A 59 2.49 0.82 12.08
C PRO A 59 3.44 -0.16 11.38
N ASN A 60 3.63 -1.37 11.94
CA ASN A 60 4.41 -2.43 11.30
C ASN A 60 3.60 -3.26 10.29
N ARG A 61 2.30 -2.99 10.19
CA ARG A 61 1.34 -3.70 9.35
C ARG A 61 1.06 -2.91 8.10
N ARG A 62 0.62 -3.60 7.04
CA ARG A 62 0.05 -2.95 5.86
C ARG A 62 -1.06 -1.99 6.30
N PRO A 63 -1.19 -0.82 5.66
CA PRO A 63 -2.33 0.05 5.83
C PRO A 63 -3.65 -0.74 5.74
N GLN A 64 -4.60 -0.42 6.62
CA GLN A 64 -5.90 -1.11 6.61
C GLN A 64 -6.72 -0.75 5.37
N TRP A 65 -6.54 0.46 4.87
CA TRP A 65 -7.23 0.98 3.71
C TRP A 65 -6.36 0.86 2.47
N SER A 66 -6.94 0.30 1.40
CA SER A 66 -6.29 0.26 0.09
C SER A 66 -7.20 0.77 -1.02
N ILE A 67 -6.60 1.47 -1.98
CA ILE A 67 -7.21 1.81 -3.26
C ILE A 67 -6.92 0.64 -4.21
N GLN A 68 -7.97 -0.01 -4.71
CA GLN A 68 -7.83 -1.12 -5.63
C GLN A 68 -7.96 -0.65 -7.08
N ILE A 69 -6.94 -0.93 -7.89
CA ILE A 69 -6.88 -0.60 -9.30
C ILE A 69 -6.70 -1.90 -10.08
N TYR A 70 -7.51 -2.08 -11.13
CA TYR A 70 -7.44 -3.24 -12.00
C TYR A 70 -6.76 -2.84 -13.31
N ASP A 71 -5.59 -3.40 -13.58
CA ASP A 71 -4.96 -3.29 -14.88
C ASP A 71 -5.48 -4.39 -15.79
N THR A 72 -6.27 -3.98 -16.78
CA THR A 72 -6.87 -4.90 -17.77
C THR A 72 -6.11 -4.95 -19.09
N THR A 73 -4.94 -4.32 -19.17
CA THR A 73 -4.11 -4.37 -20.38
C THR A 73 -3.54 -5.79 -20.59
N PRO A 74 -3.21 -6.19 -21.83
CA PRO A 74 -2.60 -7.50 -22.08
C PRO A 74 -1.29 -7.75 -21.30
N GLN A 75 -0.59 -6.68 -20.91
CA GLN A 75 0.68 -6.73 -20.21
C GLN A 75 0.51 -6.99 -18.70
N SER A 76 -0.70 -6.91 -18.16
CA SER A 76 -0.96 -7.05 -16.73
C SER A 76 -0.79 -8.47 -16.20
N GLY A 77 -0.46 -9.44 -17.07
CA GLY A 77 0.08 -10.75 -16.67
C GLY A 77 1.58 -10.74 -16.34
N ASN A 78 2.29 -9.62 -16.54
CA ASN A 78 3.71 -9.49 -16.21
C ASN A 78 3.90 -8.89 -14.80
N PRO A 79 4.50 -9.61 -13.84
CA PRO A 79 4.76 -9.10 -12.49
C PRO A 79 5.60 -7.81 -12.46
N GLU A 80 6.64 -7.69 -13.31
CA GLU A 80 7.52 -6.50 -13.31
C GLU A 80 6.76 -5.23 -13.71
N HIS A 81 5.83 -5.38 -14.66
CA HIS A 81 4.94 -4.31 -15.10
C HIS A 81 4.03 -3.86 -13.94
N LEU A 82 3.40 -4.81 -13.24
CA LEU A 82 2.53 -4.48 -12.10
C LEU A 82 3.30 -3.84 -10.94
N ILE A 83 4.51 -4.33 -10.63
CA ILE A 83 5.37 -3.75 -9.60
C ILE A 83 5.70 -2.29 -9.94
N THR A 84 6.15 -2.05 -11.17
CA THR A 84 6.49 -0.71 -11.66
C THR A 84 5.27 0.21 -11.62
N LEU A 85 4.11 -0.29 -12.05
CA LEU A 85 2.85 0.45 -12.03
C LEU A 85 2.39 0.78 -10.61
N ALA A 86 2.52 -0.16 -9.66
CA ALA A 86 2.19 0.05 -8.25
C ALA A 86 3.07 1.12 -7.60
N GLU A 87 4.39 1.05 -7.83
CA GLU A 87 5.34 2.04 -7.31
C GLU A 87 5.08 3.44 -7.89
N MET A 88 4.89 3.52 -9.21
CA MET A 88 4.60 4.77 -9.91
C MET A 88 3.29 5.40 -9.40
N LEU A 89 2.18 4.65 -9.42
CA LEU A 89 0.88 5.18 -9.00
C LEU A 89 0.90 5.59 -7.53
N HIS A 90 1.51 4.79 -6.66
CA HIS A 90 1.59 5.13 -5.25
C HIS A 90 2.42 6.41 -5.04
N SER A 91 3.59 6.53 -5.68
CA SER A 91 4.48 7.69 -5.51
C SER A 91 3.91 8.97 -6.09
N GLU A 92 3.32 8.93 -7.30
CA GLU A 92 2.78 10.12 -7.97
C GLU A 92 1.50 10.65 -7.32
N THR A 93 0.65 9.77 -6.78
CA THR A 93 -0.63 10.19 -6.18
C THR A 93 -0.54 10.44 -4.68
N ARG A 94 0.60 10.14 -4.05
CA ARG A 94 0.77 10.17 -2.59
C ARG A 94 0.41 11.51 -1.99
N GLU A 95 1.01 12.59 -2.46
CA GLU A 95 0.87 13.91 -1.81
C GLU A 95 -0.60 14.36 -1.81
N ASP A 96 -1.31 14.12 -2.90
CA ASP A 96 -2.75 14.37 -2.98
C ASP A 96 -3.52 13.46 -2.02
N ARG A 97 -3.23 12.14 -2.01
CA ARG A 97 -3.89 11.20 -1.09
C ARG A 97 -3.66 11.57 0.37
N GLU A 98 -2.47 12.01 0.76
CA GLU A 98 -2.18 12.47 2.13
C GLU A 98 -2.94 13.77 2.46
N ALA A 99 -2.97 14.73 1.53
CA ALA A 99 -3.66 16.01 1.73
C ALA A 99 -5.17 15.85 1.94
N TRP A 100 -5.81 14.92 1.22
CA TRP A 100 -7.25 14.69 1.28
C TRP A 100 -7.65 13.54 2.23
N GLY A 101 -6.74 12.61 2.48
CA GLY A 101 -6.94 11.39 3.28
C GLY A 101 -6.81 11.58 4.79
N ARG A 102 -6.78 12.83 5.28
CA ARG A 102 -6.64 13.19 6.70
C ARG A 102 -5.37 12.63 7.35
N GLY A 103 -4.35 12.31 6.57
CA GLY A 103 -3.10 11.72 7.06
C GLY A 103 -3.20 10.27 7.54
N GLU A 104 -4.31 9.56 7.23
CA GLU A 104 -4.38 8.13 7.47
C GLU A 104 -3.51 7.38 6.45
N PRO A 105 -2.65 6.43 6.88
CA PRO A 105 -1.90 5.61 5.96
C PRO A 105 -2.83 4.81 5.05
N ASP A 106 -2.52 4.80 3.76
CA ASP A 106 -3.22 4.01 2.76
C ASP A 106 -2.22 3.25 1.86
N SER A 107 -2.74 2.27 1.13
CA SER A 107 -1.97 1.55 0.12
C SER A 107 -2.69 1.58 -1.24
N VAL A 108 -1.95 1.25 -2.29
CA VAL A 108 -2.51 1.04 -3.62
C VAL A 108 -2.29 -0.42 -3.99
N ASP A 109 -3.37 -1.14 -4.29
CA ASP A 109 -3.33 -2.52 -4.75
C ASP A 109 -3.57 -2.56 -6.26
N ILE A 110 -2.62 -3.09 -7.02
CA ILE A 110 -2.72 -3.27 -8.47
C ILE A 110 -2.99 -4.73 -8.80
N TRP A 111 -4.18 -4.99 -9.33
CA TRP A 111 -4.64 -6.30 -9.78
C TRP A 111 -4.35 -6.50 -11.27
N GLY A 112 -3.61 -7.56 -11.61
CA GLY A 112 -3.34 -7.95 -12.98
C GLY A 112 -4.44 -8.83 -13.56
N MET A 113 -5.28 -8.27 -14.43
CA MET A 113 -6.31 -9.03 -15.15
C MET A 113 -6.13 -8.91 -16.67
N PRO A 114 -5.22 -9.66 -17.29
CA PRO A 114 -4.90 -9.46 -18.69
C PRO A 114 -6.10 -9.76 -19.58
N LEU A 115 -6.54 -8.75 -20.31
CA LEU A 115 -7.58 -8.86 -21.32
C LEU A 115 -7.04 -8.46 -22.68
N THR A 116 -7.61 -9.07 -23.72
CA THR A 116 -7.24 -8.75 -25.10
C THR A 116 -7.59 -7.31 -25.43
N THR A 117 -6.91 -6.71 -26.41
CA THR A 117 -7.13 -5.30 -26.77
C THR A 117 -8.52 -5.03 -27.35
N ASP A 118 -9.17 -6.06 -27.89
CA ASP A 118 -10.52 -6.03 -28.46
C ASP A 118 -11.63 -6.29 -27.42
N ALA A 119 -11.28 -6.63 -26.17
CA ALA A 119 -12.26 -6.78 -25.10
C ALA A 119 -12.99 -5.44 -24.84
N SER A 120 -14.32 -5.48 -24.84
CA SER A 120 -15.16 -4.31 -24.63
C SER A 120 -15.08 -3.81 -23.18
N ASP A 121 -15.46 -2.55 -22.97
CA ASP A 121 -15.50 -1.98 -21.62
C ASP A 121 -16.47 -2.74 -20.70
N GLU A 122 -17.60 -3.21 -21.24
CA GLU A 122 -18.55 -4.02 -20.48
C GLU A 122 -17.94 -5.35 -20.03
N GLU A 123 -17.16 -6.01 -20.90
CA GLU A 123 -16.45 -7.24 -20.54
C GLU A 123 -15.40 -6.97 -19.46
N ARG A 124 -14.60 -5.92 -19.61
CA ARG A 124 -13.60 -5.49 -18.62
C ARG A 124 -14.26 -5.25 -17.26
N ILE A 125 -15.31 -4.43 -17.24
CA ILE A 125 -16.07 -4.09 -16.03
C ILE A 125 -16.68 -5.34 -15.39
N ALA A 126 -17.30 -6.22 -16.19
CA ALA A 126 -17.93 -7.44 -15.69
C ALA A 126 -16.90 -8.36 -15.01
N LYS A 127 -15.70 -8.52 -15.59
CA LYS A 127 -14.62 -9.32 -14.99
C LYS A 127 -14.10 -8.69 -13.70
N CYS A 128 -13.86 -7.37 -13.66
CA CYS A 128 -13.37 -6.71 -12.44
C CYS A 128 -14.38 -6.84 -11.31
N LYS A 129 -15.68 -6.69 -11.62
CA LYS A 129 -16.77 -6.85 -10.66
C LYS A 129 -16.89 -8.28 -10.15
N ALA A 130 -16.77 -9.27 -11.04
CA ALA A 130 -16.81 -10.67 -10.63
C ALA A 130 -15.65 -11.00 -9.68
N HIS A 131 -14.45 -10.55 -10.00
CA HIS A 131 -13.27 -10.75 -9.16
C HIS A 131 -13.40 -10.11 -7.77
N VAL A 132 -13.78 -8.82 -7.69
CA VAL A 132 -13.92 -8.15 -6.38
C VAL A 132 -15.00 -8.79 -5.50
N LEU A 133 -16.10 -9.26 -6.09
CA LEU A 133 -17.14 -9.98 -5.34
C LEU A 133 -16.64 -11.32 -4.79
N ALA A 134 -15.83 -12.05 -5.58
CA ALA A 134 -15.22 -13.30 -5.15
C ALA A 134 -14.19 -13.07 -4.02
N GLU A 135 -13.36 -12.03 -4.13
CA GLU A 135 -12.42 -11.62 -3.08
C GLU A 135 -13.14 -11.25 -1.77
N ILE A 136 -14.21 -10.45 -1.84
CA ILE A 136 -15.02 -10.10 -0.67
C ILE A 136 -15.62 -11.35 -0.03
N THR A 137 -16.10 -12.29 -0.85
CA THR A 137 -16.68 -13.55 -0.36
C THR A 137 -15.61 -14.43 0.30
N SER A 138 -14.45 -14.56 -0.31
CA SER A 138 -13.32 -15.33 0.21
C SER A 138 -12.84 -14.79 1.56
N ARG A 139 -12.71 -13.46 1.69
CA ARG A 139 -12.26 -12.81 2.94
C ARG A 139 -13.28 -12.90 4.07
N ASN A 140 -14.57 -12.98 3.74
CA ASN A 140 -15.64 -13.11 4.73
C ASN A 140 -15.97 -14.57 5.08
N ALA A 141 -15.36 -15.55 4.40
CA ALA A 141 -15.57 -16.95 4.72
C ALA A 141 -14.98 -17.26 6.11
N PRO A 142 -15.71 -17.96 6.99
CA PRO A 142 -15.17 -18.34 8.28
C PRO A 142 -13.98 -19.28 8.10
N GLU A 143 -12.87 -19.03 8.80
CA GLU A 143 -11.74 -19.96 8.87
C GLU A 143 -12.26 -21.30 9.41
N ILE A 144 -12.37 -22.30 8.53
CA ILE A 144 -12.61 -23.68 8.96
C ILE A 144 -11.29 -24.17 9.55
N PHE A 145 -11.09 -23.96 10.85
CA PHE A 145 -10.05 -24.64 11.61
C PHE A 145 -10.37 -26.14 11.64
N LEU A 146 -9.82 -26.88 10.66
CA LEU A 146 -9.72 -28.32 10.73
C LEU A 146 -8.67 -28.67 11.79
N TYR A 147 -9.08 -28.75 13.05
CA TYR A 147 -8.28 -29.46 14.04
C TYR A 147 -8.24 -30.95 13.64
N PRO A 148 -7.05 -31.56 13.44
CA PRO A 148 -6.98 -33.00 13.30
C PRO A 148 -7.41 -33.61 14.64
N ALA A 149 -8.49 -34.39 14.60
CA ALA A 149 -8.88 -35.23 15.73
C ALA A 149 -7.76 -36.25 15.96
N THR A 150 -6.86 -35.96 16.90
CA THR A 150 -5.98 -36.97 17.47
C THR A 150 -6.84 -37.91 18.30
N GLY A 151 -7.30 -38.99 17.67
CA GLY A 151 -7.89 -40.13 18.36
C GLY A 151 -6.84 -40.80 19.24
N GLN A 152 -7.15 -40.87 20.53
CA GLN A 152 -6.52 -41.79 21.49
C GLN A 152 -7.33 -43.09 21.54
#